data_AF-A0A151GMJ7-F1
#
_entry.id   AF-A0A151GMJ7-F1
#
_cell.length_a   1.000
_cell.length_b   1.000
_cell.length_c   1.000
_cell.angle_alpha   90.00
_cell.angle_beta   90.00
_cell.angle_gamma   90.00
#
_symmetry.space_group_name_H-M   'P 1'
#
loop_
_entity.id
_entity.type
_entity.pdbx_description
1 polymer ?
#
loop_
_entity_poly.entity_id
_entity_poly.type
_entity_poly.pdbx_seq_one_letter_code
_entity_poly.pdbx_strand_id
1 'polypeptide(L)'
;MASPSQLVRLAKTLPEPLQRFFARWPPASILPERAAASPTPHQEQRPNPFRFYKHPVTGKWQDPVYSYRRQAQLVQMAREHGVESLLPETTKGTEYKLAHRIEHGLRVKGTGVGQRVKGHIHERHMIAKMEKRREAMLEMPKLIRAWKRIGKRNWTKFPK
;
A
#
# COMPACT_ATOMS: atom_id res chain seq x y z
N MET A 1 10.43 40.85 5.56
CA MET A 1 9.00 40.49 5.48
C MET A 1 8.56 40.73 4.04
N ALA A 2 8.00 39.71 3.36
CA ALA A 2 7.47 39.91 2.01
C ALA A 2 6.26 40.86 2.06
N SER A 3 6.14 41.77 1.09
CA SER A 3 4.99 42.67 1.03
C SER A 3 3.71 41.92 0.63
N PRO A 4 2.51 42.37 1.03
CA PRO A 4 1.26 41.73 0.64
C PRO A 4 1.11 41.61 -0.89
N SER A 5 1.56 42.61 -1.64
CA SER A 5 1.54 42.59 -3.10
C SER A 5 2.47 41.52 -3.70
N GLN A 6 3.62 41.26 -3.08
CA GLN A 6 4.51 40.17 -3.47
C GLN A 6 3.88 38.80 -3.21
N LEU A 7 3.23 38.61 -2.06
CA LEU A 7 2.53 37.36 -1.74
C LEU A 7 1.38 37.08 -2.71
N VAL A 8 0.60 38.09 -3.07
CA VAL A 8 -0.45 37.98 -4.09
C VAL A 8 0.14 37.62 -5.46
N ARG A 9 1.28 38.22 -5.84
CA ARG A 9 1.98 37.85 -7.09
C ARG A 9 2.43 36.40 -7.05
N LEU A 10 2.99 35.92 -5.95
CA LEU A 10 3.39 34.53 -5.78
C LEU A 10 2.19 33.59 -5.90
N ALA A 11 1.07 33.88 -5.23
CA ALA A 11 -0.15 33.09 -5.36
C ALA A 11 -0.66 33.00 -6.81
N LYS A 12 -0.54 34.10 -7.57
CA LYS A 12 -0.91 34.14 -9.00
C LYS A 12 0.05 33.36 -9.91
N THR A 13 1.27 33.05 -9.47
CA THR A 13 2.20 32.20 -10.23
C THR A 13 1.93 30.70 -10.10
N LEU A 14 1.01 30.29 -9.21
CA LEU A 14 0.64 28.88 -9.06
C LEU A 14 0.02 28.32 -10.36
N PRO A 15 0.18 27.02 -10.65
CA PRO A 15 -0.51 26.37 -11.77
C PRO A 15 -2.01 26.58 -11.73
N GLU A 16 -2.62 26.82 -12.89
CA GLU A 16 -4.06 27.04 -13.02
C GLU A 16 -4.93 25.94 -12.35
N PRO A 17 -4.59 24.63 -12.44
CA PRO A 17 -5.36 23.60 -11.75
C PRO A 17 -5.39 23.77 -10.22
N LEU A 18 -4.30 24.24 -9.62
CA LEU A 18 -4.23 24.52 -8.18
C LEU A 18 -5.02 25.77 -7.81
N GLN A 19 -4.91 26.84 -8.61
CA GLN A 19 -5.70 28.05 -8.39
C GLN A 19 -7.20 27.76 -8.44
N ARG A 20 -7.65 27.01 -9.45
CA ARG A 20 -9.05 26.57 -9.59
C ARG A 20 -9.48 25.68 -8.42
N PHE A 21 -8.59 24.83 -7.91
CA PHE A 21 -8.88 24.00 -6.74
C PHE A 21 -9.11 24.85 -5.50
N PHE A 22 -8.17 25.75 -5.16
CA PHE A 22 -8.28 26.61 -3.96
C PHE A 22 -9.42 27.61 -4.05
N ALA A 23 -9.79 28.07 -5.25
CA ALA A 23 -10.97 28.91 -5.45
C ALA A 23 -12.28 28.18 -5.11
N ARG A 24 -12.35 26.86 -5.36
CA ARG A 24 -13.54 26.03 -5.10
C ARG A 24 -13.55 25.43 -3.70
N TRP A 25 -12.40 25.01 -3.19
CA TRP A 25 -12.22 24.41 -1.87
C TRP A 25 -11.12 25.15 -1.09
N PRO A 26 -11.38 26.39 -0.61
CA PRO A 26 -10.42 27.13 0.20
C PRO A 26 -10.24 26.44 1.57
N PRO A 27 -9.01 26.16 2.01
CA PRO A 27 -8.77 25.64 3.36
C PRO A 27 -9.03 26.71 4.42
N ALA A 28 -9.32 26.30 5.64
CA ALA A 28 -9.55 27.22 6.76
C ALA A 28 -8.37 28.17 7.02
N SER A 29 -7.14 27.71 6.75
CA SER A 29 -5.91 28.49 6.97
C SER A 29 -5.79 29.76 6.13
N ILE A 30 -6.51 29.88 5.01
CA ILE A 30 -6.47 31.07 4.14
C ILE A 30 -7.72 31.95 4.28
N LEU A 31 -8.70 31.52 5.08
CA LEU A 31 -9.92 32.26 5.31
C LEU A 31 -9.67 33.35 6.36
N PRO A 32 -10.31 34.52 6.23
CA PRO A 32 -10.13 35.61 7.19
C PRO A 32 -10.69 35.21 8.57
N GLU A 33 -9.89 35.29 9.64
CA GLU A 33 -10.26 34.88 11.00
C GLU A 33 -11.58 35.46 11.53
N ARG A 34 -11.96 36.66 11.03
CA ARG A 34 -13.09 37.43 11.56
C ARG A 34 -14.42 37.16 10.87
N ALA A 35 -14.42 36.50 9.71
CA ALA A 35 -15.64 36.06 9.07
C ALA A 35 -15.74 34.54 9.29
N ALA A 36 -16.81 34.08 9.94
CA ALA A 36 -17.21 32.68 9.85
C ALA A 36 -17.40 32.39 8.36
N ALA A 37 -16.36 31.86 7.73
CA ALA A 37 -16.30 31.77 6.28
C ALA A 37 -17.36 30.78 5.84
N SER A 38 -18.44 31.30 5.24
CA SER A 38 -19.48 30.48 4.68
C SER A 38 -18.83 29.50 3.70
N PRO A 39 -19.13 28.19 3.82
CA PRO A 39 -18.58 27.21 2.91
C PRO A 39 -18.95 27.58 1.47
N THR A 40 -18.05 27.32 0.54
CA THR A 40 -18.40 27.49 -0.87
C THR A 40 -19.52 26.50 -1.24
N PRO A 41 -20.31 26.76 -2.30
CA PRO A 41 -21.33 25.80 -2.76
C PRO A 41 -20.77 24.41 -3.03
N HIS A 42 -19.49 24.33 -3.44
CA HIS A 42 -18.78 23.07 -3.62
C HIS A 42 -18.44 22.37 -2.30
N GLN A 43 -18.05 23.10 -1.26
CA GLN A 43 -17.80 22.55 0.07
C GLN A 43 -19.09 22.08 0.76
N GLU A 44 -20.21 22.79 0.55
CA GLU A 44 -21.53 22.38 1.07
C GLU A 44 -21.97 21.04 0.47
N GLN A 45 -21.86 20.89 -0.85
CA GLN A 45 -22.21 19.63 -1.52
C GLN A 45 -21.20 18.52 -1.24
N ARG A 46 -19.92 18.88 -1.15
CA ARG A 46 -18.78 17.97 -0.99
C ARG A 46 -17.75 18.57 -0.03
N PRO A 47 -17.86 18.26 1.28
CA PRO A 47 -16.94 18.78 2.29
C PRO A 47 -15.48 18.42 2.00
N ASN A 48 -15.21 17.17 1.59
CA ASN A 48 -13.90 16.73 1.14
C ASN A 48 -13.97 16.21 -0.31
N PRO A 49 -13.33 16.87 -1.29
CA PRO A 49 -13.41 16.49 -2.69
C PRO A 49 -12.58 15.25 -3.05
N PHE A 50 -11.75 14.76 -2.13
CA PHE A 50 -10.85 13.62 -2.33
C PHE A 50 -11.36 12.30 -1.74
N ARG A 51 -12.39 12.36 -0.88
CA ARG A 51 -12.99 11.18 -0.27
C ARG A 51 -14.29 10.80 -0.95
N PHE A 52 -14.62 9.51 -0.88
CA PHE A 52 -15.95 9.04 -1.23
C PHE A 52 -16.97 9.66 -0.28
N TYR A 53 -18.14 9.97 -0.80
CA TYR A 53 -19.20 10.59 -0.03
C TYR A 53 -20.46 9.75 -0.13
N LYS A 54 -21.05 9.44 1.03
CA LYS A 54 -22.32 8.72 1.08
C LYS A 54 -23.46 9.74 1.09
N HIS A 55 -24.31 9.68 0.09
CA HIS A 55 -25.44 10.60 0.01
C HIS A 55 -26.46 10.30 1.13
N PRO A 56 -26.91 11.29 1.92
CA PRO A 56 -27.73 11.06 3.10
C PRO A 56 -29.11 10.48 2.76
N VAL A 57 -29.76 10.99 1.70
CA VAL A 57 -31.11 10.52 1.28
C VAL A 57 -31.05 9.14 0.60
N THR A 58 -30.22 8.97 -0.43
CA THR A 58 -30.19 7.72 -1.22
C THR A 58 -29.32 6.61 -0.63
N GLY A 59 -28.45 6.93 0.34
CA GLY A 59 -27.50 5.97 0.94
C GLY A 59 -26.40 5.46 0.00
N LYS A 60 -26.36 5.90 -1.25
CA LYS A 60 -25.36 5.46 -2.24
C LYS A 60 -24.03 6.18 -2.03
N TRP A 61 -22.95 5.43 -2.18
CA TRP A 61 -21.61 5.99 -2.25
C TRP A 61 -21.38 6.63 -3.61
N GLN A 62 -20.87 7.85 -3.58
CA GLN A 62 -20.47 8.58 -4.76
C GLN A 62 -18.96 8.69 -4.80
N ASP A 63 -18.42 8.59 -6.00
CA ASP A 63 -17.00 8.73 -6.27
C ASP A 63 -16.48 10.10 -5.81
N PRO A 64 -15.19 10.19 -5.43
CA PRO A 64 -14.59 11.48 -5.11
C PRO A 64 -14.58 12.39 -6.34
N VAL A 65 -14.77 13.69 -6.12
CA VAL A 65 -14.77 14.72 -7.17
C VAL A 65 -13.46 14.67 -7.97
N TYR A 66 -12.34 14.40 -7.29
CA TYR A 66 -11.06 14.09 -7.92
C TYR A 66 -10.69 12.63 -7.72
N SER A 67 -10.48 11.90 -8.81
CA SER A 67 -9.98 10.52 -8.78
C SER A 67 -8.55 10.45 -8.23
N TYR A 68 -8.12 9.29 -7.76
CA TYR A 68 -6.77 9.11 -7.19
C TYR A 68 -5.63 9.55 -8.13
N ARG A 69 -5.80 9.44 -9.45
CA ARG A 69 -4.85 9.98 -10.44
C ARG A 69 -4.76 11.50 -10.36
N ARG A 70 -5.91 12.18 -10.34
CA ARG A 70 -5.98 13.65 -10.26
C ARG A 70 -5.53 14.16 -8.88
N GLN A 71 -5.84 13.44 -7.81
CA GLN A 71 -5.31 13.73 -6.47
C GLN A 71 -3.77 13.70 -6.46
N ALA A 72 -3.16 12.65 -7.04
CA ALA A 72 -1.70 12.56 -7.12
C ALA A 72 -1.09 13.70 -7.94
N GLN A 73 -1.74 14.12 -9.04
CA GLN A 73 -1.30 15.27 -9.83
C GLN A 73 -1.39 16.59 -9.05
N LEU A 74 -2.48 16.83 -8.33
CA LEU A 74 -2.62 18.01 -7.47
C LEU A 74 -1.58 18.02 -6.35
N VAL A 75 -1.38 16.88 -5.67
CA VAL A 75 -0.35 16.73 -4.63
C VAL A 75 1.04 16.97 -5.21
N GLN A 76 1.35 16.43 -6.40
CA GLN A 76 2.64 16.65 -7.05
C GLN A 76 2.89 18.14 -7.33
N MET A 77 1.94 18.83 -7.97
CA MET A 77 2.06 20.26 -8.23
C MET A 77 2.14 21.06 -6.91
N ALA A 78 1.33 20.71 -5.92
CA ALA A 78 1.33 21.41 -4.64
C ALA A 78 2.66 21.24 -3.89
N ARG A 79 3.28 20.07 -3.96
CA ARG A 79 4.60 19.80 -3.42
C ARG A 79 5.69 20.60 -4.13
N GLU A 80 5.66 20.65 -5.46
CA GLU A 80 6.61 21.45 -6.27
C GLU A 80 6.52 22.95 -5.95
N HIS A 81 5.33 23.44 -5.60
CA HIS A 81 5.09 24.84 -5.24
C HIS A 81 5.01 25.12 -3.72
N GLY A 82 5.28 24.12 -2.86
CA GLY A 82 5.30 24.30 -1.40
C GLY A 82 3.93 24.57 -0.75
N VAL A 83 2.82 24.24 -1.41
CA VAL A 83 1.44 24.42 -0.94
C VAL A 83 0.72 23.12 -0.63
N GLU A 84 1.47 22.02 -0.38
CA GLU A 84 0.89 20.70 -0.08
C GLU A 84 0.05 20.71 1.21
N SER A 85 0.47 21.45 2.23
CA SER A 85 -0.24 21.59 3.52
C SER A 85 -1.61 22.26 3.41
N LEU A 86 -1.87 22.99 2.32
CA LEU A 86 -3.16 23.63 2.06
C LEU A 86 -4.18 22.67 1.43
N LEU A 87 -3.75 21.51 0.94
CA LEU A 87 -4.66 20.51 0.39
C LEU A 87 -5.34 19.72 1.52
N PRO A 88 -6.60 19.27 1.33
CA PRO A 88 -7.22 18.31 2.23
C PRO A 88 -6.39 17.02 2.34
N GLU A 89 -6.45 16.34 3.49
CA GLU A 89 -5.77 15.07 3.71
C GLU A 89 -6.11 14.02 2.65
N THR A 90 -5.08 13.38 2.08
CA THR A 90 -5.25 12.34 1.05
C THR A 90 -4.30 11.17 1.25
N THR A 91 -4.69 9.99 0.76
CA THR A 91 -3.80 8.81 0.68
C THR A 91 -2.64 8.99 -0.30
N LYS A 92 -2.70 10.04 -1.13
CA LYS A 92 -1.65 10.39 -2.09
C LYS A 92 -0.66 11.42 -1.55
N GLY A 93 -0.96 12.07 -0.43
CA GLY A 93 -0.11 13.04 0.26
C GLY A 93 1.21 12.42 0.72
N THR A 94 2.25 13.24 0.75
CA THR A 94 3.61 12.86 1.14
C THR A 94 3.66 12.49 2.62
N GLU A 95 3.12 13.34 3.49
CA GLU A 95 3.07 13.12 4.93
C GLU A 95 2.30 11.85 5.29
N TYR A 96 1.10 11.69 4.71
CA TYR A 96 0.29 10.48 4.94
C TYR A 96 1.03 9.21 4.54
N LYS A 97 1.65 9.17 3.35
CA LYS A 97 2.39 7.99 2.88
C LYS A 97 3.56 7.64 3.78
N LEU A 98 4.26 8.66 4.29
CA LEU A 98 5.39 8.48 5.18
C LEU A 98 4.92 7.98 6.55
N ALA A 99 3.95 8.65 7.16
CA ALA A 99 3.36 8.26 8.44
C ALA A 99 2.83 6.82 8.38
N HIS A 100 2.05 6.49 7.35
CA HIS A 100 1.50 5.15 7.17
C HIS A 100 2.58 4.07 7.02
N ARG A 101 3.72 4.40 6.36
CA ARG A 101 4.84 3.48 6.22
C ARG A 101 5.63 3.31 7.52
N ILE A 102 5.81 4.38 8.29
CA ILE A 102 6.49 4.34 9.59
C ILE A 102 5.66 3.54 10.59
N GLU A 103 4.36 3.82 10.68
CA GLU A 103 3.46 3.19 11.63
C GLU A 103 3.28 1.70 11.37
N HIS A 104 3.09 1.31 10.10
CA HIS A 104 2.71 -0.07 9.77
C HIS A 104 3.83 -0.92 9.14
N GLY A 105 4.90 -0.31 8.63
CA GLY A 105 5.99 -1.00 7.96
C GLY A 105 5.60 -1.73 6.67
N LEU A 106 6.46 -2.66 6.23
CA LEU A 106 6.17 -3.54 5.09
C LEU A 106 5.20 -4.64 5.52
N ARG A 107 4.11 -4.84 4.77
CA ARG A 107 3.03 -5.79 5.14
C ARG A 107 2.71 -6.83 4.05
N VAL A 108 3.60 -7.00 3.07
CA VAL A 108 3.40 -8.01 2.03
C VAL A 108 3.54 -9.42 2.60
N LYS A 109 2.85 -10.39 2.00
CA LYS A 109 2.89 -11.78 2.48
C LYS A 109 4.31 -12.35 2.34
N GLY A 110 4.81 -12.98 3.41
CA GLY A 110 6.13 -13.61 3.44
C GLY A 110 7.20 -12.74 4.07
N THR A 111 7.42 -11.53 3.55
CA THR A 111 8.50 -10.62 3.99
C THR A 111 8.04 -9.43 4.83
N GLY A 112 6.72 -9.23 4.99
CA GLY A 112 6.19 -8.20 5.86
C GLY A 112 6.50 -8.44 7.34
N VAL A 113 6.43 -7.38 8.14
CA VAL A 113 6.64 -7.43 9.59
C VAL A 113 5.68 -8.45 10.21
N GLY A 114 6.24 -9.41 10.96
CA GLY A 114 5.49 -10.51 11.57
C GLY A 114 5.05 -11.63 10.61
N GLN A 115 5.42 -11.58 9.33
CA GLN A 115 5.20 -12.68 8.38
C GLN A 115 6.43 -13.59 8.28
N ARG A 116 6.19 -14.83 7.85
CA ARG A 116 7.24 -15.81 7.54
C ARG A 116 7.11 -16.31 6.11
N VAL A 117 8.23 -16.45 5.43
CA VAL A 117 8.32 -17.01 4.07
C VAL A 117 7.91 -18.48 4.10
N LYS A 118 7.14 -18.92 3.10
CA LYS A 118 6.60 -20.27 2.99
C LYS A 118 7.64 -21.34 2.62
N GLY A 119 8.73 -20.92 1.97
CA GLY A 119 9.75 -21.82 1.38
C GLY A 119 9.25 -22.55 0.13
N HIS A 120 10.16 -22.87 -0.78
CA HIS A 120 9.87 -23.70 -1.93
C HIS A 120 9.59 -25.15 -1.51
N ILE A 121 8.94 -25.92 -2.38
CA ILE A 121 8.60 -27.32 -2.09
C ILE A 121 9.84 -28.16 -1.77
N HIS A 122 10.95 -27.95 -2.49
CA HIS A 122 12.17 -28.72 -2.27
C HIS A 122 12.85 -28.37 -0.93
N GLU A 123 12.82 -27.10 -0.51
CA GLU A 123 13.38 -26.65 0.77
C GLU A 123 12.62 -27.29 1.94
N ARG A 124 11.28 -27.25 1.88
CA ARG A 124 10.43 -27.81 2.93
C ARG A 124 10.61 -29.33 3.12
N HIS A 125 10.87 -30.06 2.05
CA HIS A 125 11.02 -31.53 2.09
C HIS A 125 12.48 -31.99 2.10
N MET A 126 13.45 -31.07 2.06
CA MET A 126 14.87 -31.42 1.93
C MET A 126 15.34 -32.33 3.06
N ILE A 127 15.01 -31.96 4.30
CA ILE A 127 15.42 -32.69 5.50
C ILE A 127 14.85 -34.11 5.48
N ALA A 128 13.52 -34.24 5.35
CA ALA A 128 12.85 -35.54 5.27
C ALA A 128 13.37 -36.41 4.12
N LYS A 129 13.67 -35.81 2.96
CA LYS A 129 14.25 -36.53 1.81
C LYS A 129 15.66 -37.06 2.11
N MET A 130 16.49 -36.30 2.83
CA MET A 130 17.84 -36.71 3.20
C MET A 130 17.83 -37.77 4.31
N GLU A 131 16.92 -37.66 5.28
CA GLU A 131 16.74 -38.68 6.32
C GLU A 131 16.33 -40.03 5.73
N LYS A 132 15.37 -40.04 4.81
CA LYS A 132 14.96 -41.26 4.10
C LYS A 132 16.12 -41.91 3.34
N ARG A 133 17.01 -41.10 2.74
CA ARG A 133 18.22 -41.60 2.07
C ARG A 133 19.20 -42.20 3.08
N ARG A 134 19.43 -41.53 4.20
CA ARG A 134 20.31 -41.99 5.27
C ARG A 134 19.84 -43.34 5.83
N GLU A 135 18.56 -43.45 6.16
CA GLU A 135 17.94 -44.68 6.68
C GLU A 135 18.08 -45.84 5.68
N ALA A 136 17.76 -45.61 4.41
CA ALA A 136 17.92 -46.62 3.37
C ALA A 136 19.36 -47.13 3.23
N MET A 137 20.35 -46.23 3.32
CA MET A 137 21.76 -46.60 3.26
C MET A 137 22.23 -47.39 4.50
N LEU A 138 21.70 -47.09 5.69
CA LEU A 138 22.01 -47.82 6.91
C LEU A 138 21.43 -49.25 6.89
N GLU A 139 20.24 -49.43 6.32
CA GLU A 139 19.61 -50.76 6.20
C GLU A 139 20.10 -51.56 4.98
N MET A 140 20.76 -50.91 4.02
CA MET A 140 21.27 -51.52 2.79
C MET A 140 22.14 -52.77 3.03
N PRO A 141 23.10 -52.81 4.00
CA PRO A 141 23.90 -54.00 4.25
C PRO A 141 23.08 -55.21 4.70
N LYS A 142 22.03 -55.00 5.50
CA LYS A 142 21.13 -56.08 5.95
C LYS A 142 20.29 -56.59 4.79
N LEU A 143 19.78 -55.67 3.95
CA LEU A 143 19.02 -56.00 2.76
C LEU A 143 19.84 -56.85 1.77
N ILE A 144 21.08 -56.44 1.49
CA ILE A 144 21.98 -57.18 0.59
C ILE A 144 22.27 -58.59 1.13
N ARG A 145 22.52 -58.74 2.45
CA ARG A 145 22.72 -60.06 3.07
C ARG A 145 21.49 -60.96 2.92
N ALA A 146 20.29 -60.42 3.14
CA ALA A 146 19.04 -61.16 2.97
C ALA A 146 18.81 -61.57 1.51
N TRP A 147 19.04 -60.66 0.56
CA TRP A 147 18.91 -60.93 -0.87
C TRP A 147 19.89 -62.01 -1.35
N LYS A 148 21.16 -61.93 -0.94
CA LYS A 148 22.16 -62.95 -1.27
C LYS A 148 21.83 -64.32 -0.68
N ARG A 149 21.22 -64.38 0.52
CA ARG A 149 20.80 -65.64 1.15
C ARG A 149 19.59 -66.29 0.46
N ILE A 150 18.57 -65.50 0.12
CA ILE A 150 17.34 -66.01 -0.51
C ILE A 150 17.57 -66.34 -2.00
N GLY A 151 18.40 -65.53 -2.67
CA GLY A 151 18.70 -65.65 -4.09
C GLY A 151 17.69 -64.93 -4.99
N LYS A 152 18.14 -64.57 -6.20
CA LYS A 152 17.37 -63.73 -7.15
C LYS A 152 16.00 -64.30 -7.51
N ARG A 153 15.88 -65.62 -7.70
CA ARG A 153 14.66 -66.27 -8.19
C ARG A 153 13.54 -66.32 -7.15
N ASN A 154 13.89 -66.37 -5.86
CA ASN A 154 12.94 -66.53 -4.76
C ASN A 154 12.65 -65.21 -4.04
N TRP A 155 13.21 -64.09 -4.51
CA TRP A 155 12.96 -62.77 -3.94
C TRP A 155 11.58 -62.25 -4.35
N THR A 156 10.77 -61.82 -3.40
CA THR A 156 9.40 -61.33 -3.64
C THR A 156 9.18 -59.88 -3.21
N LYS A 157 10.10 -59.30 -2.44
CA LYS A 157 9.99 -57.93 -1.89
C LYS A 157 10.50 -56.89 -2.89
N PHE A 158 9.84 -56.76 -4.03
CA PHE A 158 10.13 -55.70 -5.01
C PHE A 158 9.46 -54.38 -4.63
N PRO A 159 10.06 -53.23 -4.97
CA PRO A 159 9.39 -51.94 -4.86
C PRO A 159 8.07 -51.93 -5.66
N LYS A 160 7.13 -51.11 -5.22
CA LYS A 160 5.87 -50.85 -5.93
C LYS A 160 6.00 -49.61 -6.80
#